data_AF-A0A6P4A363-F1
#
_entry.id   AF-A0A6P4A363-F1
#
_cell.length_a   1.000
_cell.length_b   1.000
_cell.length_c   1.000
_cell.angle_alpha   90.00
_cell.angle_beta   90.00
_cell.angle_gamma   90.00
#
_symmetry.space_group_name_H-M   'P 1'
#
loop_
_entity.id
_entity.type
_entity.pdbx_description
1 polymer ?
#
loop_
_entity_poly.entity_id
_entity_poly.type
_entity_poly.pdbx_seq_one_letter_code
_entity_poly.pdbx_strand_id
1 'polypeptide(L)'
;MATRISCRYFTSINQTLHYKKSHSRPCSSLSSSTFTFLTQHHNPLVYKIHRSRSSPNSSIAQPQHSHKHKHKLLSPPPMASASKEVSTEILPYIRVYKDGTVERLLKIPTVPPSPCDPETGISSKDITVSLNPPISARLYLPDVTANQNNQKLPILIYFHGGGFCVESSSSILTHRYLNRLVSEAKVLAVSVEYRLAPENPLPIAYKDCWVALNWVASHLNRDENNGIDKDPWLISHGDFYRLYIGGDSAGANIAHNIAIRAGTERLPNDVKILGAFLCLPYFYSSKPIGSEPVEGFEKTFSYVIWNFVYPSAPGGVDNPKLNPVGAGAPSLAGLGISRLFVCVGGEDDLKDRGIWYCNAVRESGWKGELEFVEFEGENHGFNILKLDTDNSKNLIKRLASFLV
;
A
#
# COMPACT_ATOMS: atom_id res chain seq x y z
N MET A 1 3.88 30.73 -5.02
CA MET A 1 3.43 30.29 -6.37
C MET A 1 3.10 28.81 -6.26
N ALA A 2 1.82 28.43 -6.34
CA ALA A 2 1.40 27.03 -6.31
C ALA A 2 1.63 26.43 -7.71
N THR A 3 2.59 25.51 -7.84
CA THR A 3 2.83 24.80 -9.09
C THR A 3 1.78 23.70 -9.23
N ARG A 4 0.81 23.87 -10.14
CA ARG A 4 -0.07 22.77 -10.55
C ARG A 4 0.75 21.79 -11.39
N ILE A 5 1.27 20.75 -10.75
CA ILE A 5 1.93 19.63 -11.44
C ILE A 5 0.83 18.68 -11.91
N SER A 6 0.59 18.61 -13.23
CA SER A 6 -0.39 17.70 -13.83
C SER A 6 0.20 16.30 -13.90
N CYS A 7 -0.06 15.46 -12.89
CA CYS A 7 0.30 14.05 -12.91
C CYS A 7 -0.89 13.21 -13.39
N ARG A 8 -0.73 12.46 -14.50
CA ARG A 8 -1.77 11.56 -15.06
C ARG A 8 -2.24 10.47 -14.08
N TYR A 9 -1.42 10.17 -13.07
CA TYR A 9 -1.71 9.29 -11.93
C TYR A 9 -3.07 9.60 -11.26
N PHE A 10 -3.43 10.89 -11.18
CA PHE A 10 -4.60 11.32 -10.42
C PHE A 10 -5.91 11.28 -11.21
N THR A 11 -5.87 11.43 -12.54
CA THR A 11 -7.06 11.20 -13.38
C THR A 11 -7.59 9.77 -13.15
N SER A 12 -6.68 8.82 -12.95
CA SER A 12 -7.01 7.42 -12.64
C SER A 12 -7.58 7.24 -11.23
N ILE A 13 -7.00 7.85 -10.18
CA ILE A 13 -7.50 7.72 -8.80
C ILE A 13 -8.93 8.23 -8.67
N ASN A 14 -9.22 9.42 -9.21
CA ASN A 14 -10.56 10.00 -9.13
C ASN A 14 -11.59 9.21 -9.92
N GLN A 15 -11.23 8.65 -11.08
CA GLN A 15 -12.12 7.76 -11.85
C GLN A 15 -12.45 6.49 -11.06
N THR A 16 -11.46 5.83 -10.43
CA THR A 16 -11.69 4.63 -9.61
C THR A 16 -12.56 4.91 -8.38
N LEU A 17 -12.33 6.03 -7.69
CA LEU A 17 -13.14 6.42 -6.52
C LEU A 17 -14.57 6.87 -6.92
N HIS A 18 -14.76 7.51 -8.09
CA HIS A 18 -16.08 7.87 -8.59
C HIS A 18 -16.87 6.68 -9.14
N TYR A 19 -16.23 5.70 -9.78
CA TYR A 19 -16.90 4.50 -10.31
C TYR A 19 -17.60 3.71 -9.19
N LYS A 20 -17.06 3.74 -7.97
CA LYS A 20 -17.69 3.10 -6.79
C LYS A 20 -18.84 3.91 -6.17
N LYS A 21 -18.95 5.22 -6.43
CA LYS A 21 -20.09 6.02 -5.95
C LYS A 21 -21.34 5.91 -6.84
N SER A 22 -21.23 5.42 -8.08
CA SER A 22 -22.34 5.39 -9.04
C SER A 22 -23.13 4.07 -9.10
N HIS A 23 -22.69 3.01 -8.41
CA HIS A 23 -23.38 1.71 -8.40
C HIS A 23 -24.08 1.43 -7.08
N SER A 24 -25.08 2.25 -6.76
CA SER A 24 -26.14 1.88 -5.82
C SER A 24 -27.46 2.48 -6.31
N ARG A 25 -28.22 1.71 -7.11
CA ARG A 25 -29.66 1.95 -7.31
C ARG A 25 -30.44 0.68 -7.01
N PRO A 26 -31.64 0.81 -6.42
CA PRO A 26 -32.42 -0.31 -5.91
C PRO A 26 -33.19 -0.99 -7.04
N CYS A 27 -33.26 -2.32 -7.01
CA CYS A 27 -34.01 -3.10 -7.98
C CYS A 27 -35.45 -3.28 -7.47
N SER A 28 -36.41 -2.68 -8.18
CA SER A 28 -37.85 -2.92 -8.00
C SER A 28 -38.39 -3.75 -9.16
N SER A 29 -39.13 -4.81 -8.78
CA SER A 29 -40.24 -5.49 -9.48
C SER A 29 -40.04 -5.98 -10.92
N LEU A 30 -40.19 -7.30 -11.10
CA LEU A 30 -41.11 -7.89 -12.09
C LEU A 30 -41.43 -9.34 -11.70
N SER A 31 -42.61 -9.79 -12.13
CA SER A 31 -43.48 -10.78 -11.52
C SER A 31 -43.44 -12.17 -12.16
N SER A 32 -43.91 -13.15 -11.36
CA SER A 32 -44.74 -14.30 -11.75
C SER A 32 -44.09 -15.45 -12.52
N SER A 33 -43.91 -16.60 -11.83
CA SER A 33 -44.37 -17.91 -12.32
C SER A 33 -44.63 -18.85 -11.14
N THR A 34 -45.76 -19.54 -11.25
CA THR A 34 -46.49 -20.39 -10.31
C THR A 34 -45.79 -21.71 -10.00
N PHE A 35 -45.82 -22.18 -8.74
CA PHE A 35 -45.94 -23.61 -8.39
C PHE A 35 -46.58 -23.75 -7.00
N THR A 36 -47.56 -24.66 -6.89
CA THR A 36 -48.45 -24.87 -5.73
C THR A 36 -48.28 -26.29 -5.18
N PHE A 37 -48.66 -26.46 -3.89
CA PHE A 37 -48.90 -27.67 -3.09
C PHE A 37 -47.67 -28.21 -2.30
N LEU A 38 -47.73 -28.65 -1.04
CA LEU A 38 -48.80 -29.00 -0.09
C LEU A 38 -48.31 -28.86 1.37
N THR A 39 -49.20 -28.37 2.23
CA THR A 39 -49.44 -28.58 3.69
C THR A 39 -48.46 -29.41 4.55
N GLN A 40 -48.15 -28.93 5.78
CA GLN A 40 -48.75 -29.41 7.05
C GLN A 40 -48.20 -28.73 8.32
N HIS A 41 -49.02 -28.80 9.37
CA HIS A 41 -48.97 -28.15 10.69
C HIS A 41 -47.78 -28.50 11.61
N HIS A 42 -47.33 -27.55 12.43
CA HIS A 42 -47.48 -27.58 13.91
C HIS A 42 -46.99 -26.27 14.56
N ASN A 43 -47.64 -25.94 15.68
CA ASN A 43 -47.57 -24.68 16.44
C ASN A 43 -46.83 -24.95 17.79
N PRO A 44 -46.72 -24.00 18.75
CA PRO A 44 -45.50 -23.23 18.99
C PRO A 44 -44.92 -23.40 20.41
N LEU A 45 -43.73 -22.81 20.63
CA LEU A 45 -43.10 -22.63 21.94
C LEU A 45 -43.84 -21.61 22.82
N VAL A 46 -43.97 -21.94 24.10
CA VAL A 46 -44.58 -21.13 25.17
C VAL A 46 -43.49 -20.69 26.16
N TYR A 47 -43.40 -19.40 26.48
CA TYR A 47 -43.61 -18.80 27.83
C TYR A 47 -42.96 -17.40 27.99
N LYS A 48 -43.86 -16.42 28.25
CA LYS A 48 -43.84 -15.24 29.15
C LYS A 48 -42.51 -14.49 29.38
N ILE A 49 -42.52 -13.15 29.41
CA ILE A 49 -42.94 -12.35 30.59
C ILE A 49 -43.56 -10.98 30.21
N HIS A 50 -44.52 -10.60 31.06
CA HIS A 50 -45.38 -9.42 31.11
C HIS A 50 -44.75 -8.03 30.99
N ARG A 51 -45.52 -7.07 30.44
CA ARG A 51 -46.17 -5.97 31.21
C ARG A 51 -47.26 -5.19 30.42
N SER A 52 -48.48 -5.26 30.97
CA SER A 52 -49.60 -4.26 31.05
C SER A 52 -49.54 -3.02 30.14
N ARG A 53 -50.39 -2.87 29.11
CA ARG A 53 -51.78 -2.32 29.05
C ARG A 53 -52.00 -0.94 29.69
N SER A 54 -52.28 0.07 28.85
CA SER A 54 -53.63 0.67 28.69
C SER A 54 -53.63 1.89 27.73
N SER A 55 -54.50 1.86 26.73
CA SER A 55 -55.09 3.01 26.00
C SER A 55 -56.54 3.21 26.54
N PRO A 56 -57.41 4.16 26.11
CA PRO A 56 -57.37 4.98 24.88
C PRO A 56 -58.00 6.41 24.93
N ASN A 57 -58.00 7.09 23.76
CA ASN A 57 -58.92 8.15 23.27
C ASN A 57 -58.93 9.51 24.00
N SER A 58 -59.17 10.69 23.40
CA SER A 58 -59.56 11.16 22.07
C SER A 58 -59.48 12.70 22.01
N SER A 59 -59.55 13.26 20.79
CA SER A 59 -60.07 14.57 20.37
C SER A 59 -59.31 15.90 20.60
N ILE A 60 -58.86 16.47 19.48
CA ILE A 60 -59.09 17.83 18.92
C ILE A 60 -58.88 19.06 19.84
N ALA A 61 -57.90 19.90 19.50
CA ALA A 61 -58.06 21.35 19.21
C ALA A 61 -56.70 22.02 18.94
N GLN A 62 -56.65 22.92 17.94
CA GLN A 62 -55.49 23.78 17.62
C GLN A 62 -55.20 24.81 18.73
N PRO A 63 -53.94 25.23 18.96
CA PRO A 63 -53.66 26.42 19.76
C PRO A 63 -53.29 27.63 18.88
N GLN A 64 -53.96 28.74 19.17
CA GLN A 64 -53.59 30.09 18.75
C GLN A 64 -52.37 30.62 19.52
N HIS A 65 -51.65 31.52 18.86
CA HIS A 65 -50.44 32.21 19.32
C HIS A 65 -50.62 32.98 20.65
N SER A 66 -49.58 32.93 21.51
CA SER A 66 -49.24 34.06 22.38
C SER A 66 -47.72 34.18 22.56
N HIS A 67 -47.22 35.40 22.34
CA HIS A 67 -45.82 35.78 22.41
C HIS A 67 -45.35 35.89 23.87
N LYS A 68 -44.18 35.31 24.19
CA LYS A 68 -43.36 35.69 25.35
C LYS A 68 -41.91 35.90 24.92
N HIS A 69 -41.45 37.15 25.03
CA HIS A 69 -40.06 37.52 24.84
C HIS A 69 -39.17 36.90 25.93
N LYS A 70 -38.12 36.19 25.53
CA LYS A 70 -36.97 35.84 26.38
C LYS A 70 -35.72 36.44 25.75
N HIS A 71 -35.03 37.31 26.49
CA HIS A 71 -33.72 37.84 26.13
C HIS A 71 -32.71 36.70 26.03
N LYS A 72 -32.04 36.61 24.87
CA LYS A 72 -31.02 35.62 24.56
C LYS A 72 -29.65 36.26 24.81
N LEU A 73 -28.93 35.82 25.85
CA LEU A 73 -27.51 36.10 26.01
C LEU A 73 -26.76 35.47 24.82
N LEU A 74 -26.14 36.28 23.97
CA LEU A 74 -25.29 35.78 22.89
C LEU A 74 -23.97 35.27 23.48
N SER A 75 -23.68 33.99 23.27
CA SER A 75 -22.33 33.43 23.36
C SER A 75 -21.42 34.11 22.33
N PRO A 76 -20.12 34.33 22.64
CA PRO A 76 -19.19 34.94 21.71
C PRO A 76 -19.06 34.06 20.45
N PRO A 77 -18.83 34.67 19.26
CA PRO A 77 -18.68 33.91 18.03
C PRO A 77 -17.47 32.97 18.13
N PRO A 78 -17.53 31.79 17.49
CA PRO A 78 -16.38 30.89 17.44
C PRO A 78 -15.20 31.66 16.84
N MET A 79 -14.05 31.65 17.53
CA MET A 79 -12.80 32.21 17.02
C MET A 79 -12.61 31.73 15.58
N ALA A 80 -12.49 32.67 14.65
CA ALA A 80 -12.09 32.37 13.29
C ALA A 80 -10.80 31.54 13.37
N SER A 81 -10.85 30.29 12.90
CA SER A 81 -9.66 29.45 12.76
C SER A 81 -8.63 30.25 11.98
N ALA A 82 -7.54 30.66 12.64
CA ALA A 82 -6.44 31.33 11.95
C ALA A 82 -6.05 30.49 10.73
N SER A 83 -6.12 31.08 9.54
CA SER A 83 -5.77 30.38 8.31
C SER A 83 -4.31 29.96 8.40
N LYS A 84 -4.04 28.66 8.54
CA LYS A 84 -2.67 28.14 8.60
C LYS A 84 -1.91 28.50 7.33
N GLU A 85 -0.74 29.11 7.48
CA GLU A 85 0.09 29.51 6.35
C GLU A 85 0.81 28.29 5.75
N VAL A 86 0.72 28.10 4.45
CA VAL A 86 1.31 26.96 3.74
C VAL A 86 2.81 27.19 3.54
N SER A 87 3.63 26.21 3.95
CA SER A 87 5.07 26.18 3.73
C SER A 87 5.43 25.48 2.42
N THR A 88 4.87 24.29 2.20
CA THR A 88 5.16 23.48 1.01
C THR A 88 3.88 22.78 0.57
N GLU A 89 3.65 22.73 -0.74
CA GLU A 89 2.45 22.12 -1.30
C GLU A 89 2.82 21.32 -2.55
N ILE A 90 2.48 20.03 -2.52
CA ILE A 90 2.65 19.12 -3.65
C ILE A 90 1.28 18.53 -3.95
N LEU A 91 0.52 19.25 -4.77
CA LEU A 91 -0.83 18.83 -5.13
C LEU A 91 -0.81 17.62 -6.06
N PRO A 92 -1.79 16.72 -5.92
CA PRO A 92 -2.87 16.67 -4.92
C PRO A 92 -2.53 15.83 -3.68
N TYR A 93 -1.26 15.62 -3.37
CA TYR A 93 -0.80 14.62 -2.40
C TYR A 93 -0.73 15.14 -0.98
N ILE A 94 -0.01 16.25 -0.78
CA ILE A 94 0.39 16.69 0.55
C ILE A 94 0.57 18.20 0.62
N ARG A 95 0.24 18.76 1.78
CA ARG A 95 0.44 20.15 2.14
C ARG A 95 1.08 20.20 3.52
N VAL A 96 2.13 21.01 3.65
CA VAL A 96 2.84 21.26 4.90
C VAL A 96 2.66 22.73 5.26
N TYR A 97 2.28 23.00 6.49
CA TYR A 97 2.08 24.34 7.01
C TYR A 97 3.32 24.82 7.76
N LYS A 98 3.48 26.14 7.90
CA LYS A 98 4.63 26.74 8.62
C LYS A 98 4.68 26.39 10.11
N ASP A 99 3.55 25.99 10.69
CA ASP A 99 3.47 25.48 12.07
C ASP A 99 3.97 24.02 12.20
N GLY A 100 4.45 23.41 11.11
CA GLY A 100 4.92 22.03 11.04
C GLY A 100 3.81 21.01 10.84
N THR A 101 2.53 21.42 10.80
CA THR A 101 1.44 20.47 10.58
C THR A 101 1.41 19.98 9.13
N VAL A 102 1.10 18.70 8.96
CA VAL A 102 1.06 18.01 7.68
C VAL A 102 -0.37 17.59 7.37
N GLU A 103 -0.87 18.00 6.22
CA GLU A 103 -2.15 17.56 5.66
C GLU A 103 -1.88 16.68 4.43
N ARG A 104 -2.16 15.37 4.55
CA ARG A 104 -2.20 14.46 3.40
C ARG A 104 -3.54 14.63 2.68
N LEU A 105 -3.48 15.29 1.52
CA LEU A 105 -4.63 15.67 0.70
C LEU A 105 -5.21 14.48 -0.08
N LEU A 106 -4.34 13.56 -0.50
CA LEU A 106 -4.76 12.29 -1.09
C LEU A 106 -5.30 11.38 0.03
N LYS A 107 -6.62 11.35 0.18
CA LYS A 107 -7.31 10.53 1.19
C LYS A 107 -7.70 9.18 0.62
N ILE A 108 -6.84 8.19 0.85
CA ILE A 108 -7.12 6.80 0.51
C ILE A 108 -7.60 6.11 1.79
N PRO A 109 -8.82 5.56 1.82
CA PRO A 109 -9.33 4.91 3.02
C PRO A 109 -8.44 3.75 3.46
N THR A 110 -8.25 3.62 4.77
CA THR A 110 -7.69 2.41 5.35
C THR A 110 -8.79 1.40 5.61
N VAL A 111 -8.42 0.13 5.67
CA VAL A 111 -9.30 -0.97 6.06
C VAL A 111 -8.70 -1.74 7.22
N PRO A 112 -9.54 -2.28 8.14
CA PRO A 112 -9.05 -3.22 9.14
C PRO A 112 -8.54 -4.50 8.46
N PRO A 113 -7.66 -5.27 9.14
CA PRO A 113 -7.35 -6.61 8.69
C PRO A 113 -8.61 -7.49 8.74
N SER A 114 -8.68 -8.51 7.88
CA SER A 114 -9.81 -9.43 7.79
C SER A 114 -9.37 -10.85 8.12
N PRO A 115 -10.07 -11.59 9.00
CA PRO A 115 -9.77 -13.00 9.25
C PRO A 115 -10.06 -13.89 8.03
N CYS A 116 -10.90 -13.44 7.10
CA CYS A 116 -11.16 -14.11 5.83
C CYS A 116 -11.72 -13.09 4.84
N ASP A 117 -10.93 -12.69 3.84
CA ASP A 117 -11.38 -11.84 2.76
C ASP A 117 -12.42 -12.58 1.90
N PRO A 118 -13.61 -12.03 1.64
CA PRO A 118 -14.69 -12.74 0.96
C PRO A 118 -14.42 -12.99 -0.53
N GLU A 119 -13.53 -12.23 -1.17
CA GLU A 119 -13.22 -12.38 -2.60
C GLU A 119 -12.10 -13.41 -2.82
N THR A 120 -11.12 -13.46 -1.91
CA THR A 120 -9.87 -14.19 -2.10
C THR A 120 -9.60 -15.28 -1.05
N GLY A 121 -10.38 -15.32 0.04
CA GLY A 121 -10.18 -16.24 1.16
C GLY A 121 -8.95 -15.95 2.01
N ILE A 122 -8.29 -14.81 1.81
CA ILE A 122 -7.04 -14.45 2.51
C ILE A 122 -7.33 -13.95 3.92
N SER A 123 -6.63 -14.51 4.90
CA SER A 123 -6.60 -13.98 6.26
C SER A 123 -5.52 -12.92 6.38
N SER A 124 -5.77 -11.86 7.14
CA SER A 124 -4.80 -10.82 7.45
C SER A 124 -4.88 -10.39 8.91
N LYS A 125 -3.76 -9.88 9.43
CA LYS A 125 -3.66 -9.31 10.78
C LYS A 125 -2.56 -8.25 10.84
N ASP A 126 -2.73 -7.27 11.71
CA ASP A 126 -1.70 -6.26 11.98
C ASP A 126 -0.78 -6.75 13.10
N ILE A 127 0.52 -6.50 12.96
CA ILE A 127 1.56 -6.89 13.89
C ILE A 127 2.45 -5.71 14.25
N THR A 128 3.13 -5.81 15.39
CA THR A 128 4.20 -4.90 15.78
C THR A 128 5.54 -5.56 15.49
N VAL A 129 6.37 -4.90 14.69
CA VAL A 129 7.73 -5.33 14.34
C VAL A 129 8.74 -4.78 15.36
N SER A 130 8.54 -3.54 15.78
CA SER A 130 9.39 -2.86 16.76
C SER A 130 8.56 -1.82 17.53
N LEU A 131 8.83 -1.68 18.82
CA LEU A 131 8.22 -0.64 19.68
C LEU A 131 9.03 0.66 19.68
N ASN A 132 10.34 0.61 19.40
CA ASN A 132 11.21 1.78 19.40
C ASN A 132 12.31 1.67 18.32
N PRO A 133 12.16 2.37 17.17
CA PRO A 133 10.99 3.16 16.77
C PRO A 133 9.76 2.26 16.53
N PRO A 134 8.53 2.81 16.59
CA PRO A 134 7.32 2.06 16.29
C PRO A 134 7.30 1.70 14.80
N ILE A 135 7.36 0.40 14.51
CA ILE A 135 7.24 -0.16 13.17
C ILE A 135 6.19 -1.27 13.25
N SER A 136 5.20 -1.21 12.37
CA SER A 136 4.17 -2.25 12.23
C SER A 136 4.18 -2.83 10.83
N ALA A 137 3.46 -3.92 10.65
CA ALA A 137 3.21 -4.51 9.34
C ALA A 137 1.85 -5.21 9.34
N ARG A 138 1.30 -5.42 8.15
CA ARG A 138 0.14 -6.29 7.94
C ARG A 138 0.58 -7.61 7.33
N LEU A 139 0.26 -8.71 8.00
CA LEU A 139 0.46 -10.06 7.48
C LEU A 139 -0.73 -10.51 6.65
N TYR A 140 -0.46 -11.31 5.63
CA TYR A 140 -1.45 -11.95 4.76
C TYR A 140 -1.11 -13.44 4.64
N LEU A 141 -2.10 -14.29 4.87
CA LEU A 141 -1.95 -15.75 4.85
C LEU A 141 -3.07 -16.36 4.00
N PRO A 142 -2.75 -17.14 2.96
CA PRO A 142 -3.74 -17.92 2.23
C PRO A 142 -4.30 -19.04 3.09
N ASP A 143 -5.46 -19.58 2.70
CA ASP A 143 -6.03 -20.74 3.38
C ASP A 143 -5.05 -21.94 3.31
N VAL A 144 -4.46 -22.25 4.46
CA VAL A 144 -3.51 -23.35 4.64
C VAL A 144 -4.19 -24.64 5.10
N THR A 145 -5.52 -24.65 5.33
CA THR A 145 -6.24 -25.85 5.80
C THR A 145 -6.25 -26.96 4.75
N ALA A 146 -6.21 -26.60 3.47
CA ALA A 146 -6.10 -27.55 2.36
C ALA A 146 -4.67 -28.07 2.13
N ASN A 147 -3.66 -27.55 2.84
CA ASN A 147 -2.26 -27.93 2.68
C ASN A 147 -1.96 -29.25 3.41
N GLN A 148 -2.32 -30.36 2.77
CA GLN A 148 -2.21 -31.72 3.33
C GLN A 148 -0.77 -32.16 3.64
N ASN A 149 0.24 -31.48 3.08
CA ASN A 149 1.65 -31.86 3.17
C ASN A 149 2.48 -30.97 4.11
N ASN A 150 1.85 -30.08 4.90
CA ASN A 150 2.55 -29.09 5.73
C ASN A 150 3.61 -28.27 4.95
N GLN A 151 3.39 -28.03 3.66
CA GLN A 151 4.35 -27.31 2.83
C GLN A 151 4.46 -25.85 3.29
N LYS A 152 5.69 -25.38 3.52
CA LYS A 152 5.95 -23.97 3.81
C LYS A 152 5.72 -23.12 2.56
N LEU A 153 5.24 -21.90 2.75
CA LEU A 153 4.92 -20.92 1.72
C LEU A 153 6.12 -19.97 1.55
N PRO A 154 6.47 -19.56 0.31
CA PRO A 154 7.39 -18.44 0.12
C PRO A 154 6.95 -17.21 0.94
N ILE A 155 7.92 -16.45 1.42
CA ILE A 155 7.67 -15.23 2.20
C ILE A 155 7.88 -14.03 1.29
N LEU A 156 6.89 -13.16 1.16
CA LEU A 156 7.02 -11.88 0.46
C LEU A 156 7.03 -10.74 1.48
N ILE A 157 8.06 -9.90 1.48
CA ILE A 157 8.04 -8.62 2.20
C ILE A 157 7.73 -7.52 1.19
N TYR A 158 6.59 -6.86 1.37
CA TYR A 158 6.07 -5.86 0.47
C TYR A 158 6.26 -4.45 1.04
N PHE A 159 6.71 -3.53 0.18
CA PHE A 159 6.81 -2.10 0.47
C PHE A 159 5.86 -1.35 -0.46
N HIS A 160 4.93 -0.59 0.11
CA HIS A 160 3.97 0.18 -0.69
C HIS A 160 4.63 1.38 -1.38
N GLY A 161 4.00 1.91 -2.43
CA GLY A 161 4.39 3.15 -3.09
C GLY A 161 3.96 4.41 -2.33
N GLY A 162 3.65 5.48 -3.08
CA GLY A 162 3.20 6.75 -2.49
C GLY A 162 4.31 7.77 -2.25
N GLY A 163 5.40 7.70 -3.03
CA GLY A 163 6.45 8.73 -3.05
C GLY A 163 7.12 8.97 -1.70
N PHE A 164 7.14 7.97 -0.81
CA PHE A 164 7.63 8.05 0.58
C PHE A 164 6.85 8.99 1.52
N CYS A 165 5.74 9.59 1.09
CA CYS A 165 5.01 10.58 1.90
C CYS A 165 3.49 10.34 2.04
N VAL A 166 2.91 9.42 1.25
CA VAL A 166 1.49 9.02 1.34
C VAL A 166 1.35 7.50 1.24
N GLU A 167 0.11 7.00 1.29
CA GLU A 167 -0.26 5.56 1.37
C GLU A 167 0.06 4.90 2.71
N SER A 168 -0.34 3.64 2.86
CA SER A 168 -0.18 2.81 4.06
C SER A 168 -0.33 1.34 3.68
N SER A 169 0.32 0.44 4.42
CA SER A 169 0.08 -1.00 4.39
C SER A 169 -1.40 -1.37 4.65
N SER A 170 -2.12 -0.49 5.35
CA SER A 170 -3.55 -0.65 5.66
C SER A 170 -4.49 0.01 4.65
N SER A 171 -3.96 0.67 3.61
CA SER A 171 -4.78 1.33 2.59
C SER A 171 -5.61 0.31 1.81
N ILE A 172 -6.82 0.67 1.41
CA ILE A 172 -7.71 -0.20 0.64
C ILE A 172 -7.06 -0.66 -0.68
N LEU A 173 -6.20 0.16 -1.28
CA LEU A 173 -5.58 -0.15 -2.55
C LEU A 173 -4.48 -1.20 -2.39
N THR A 174 -3.56 -0.97 -1.44
CA THR A 174 -2.52 -1.95 -1.09
C THR A 174 -3.14 -3.25 -0.57
N HIS A 175 -4.19 -3.16 0.26
CA HIS A 175 -4.86 -4.33 0.81
C HIS A 175 -5.48 -5.21 -0.28
N ARG A 176 -6.23 -4.63 -1.22
CA ARG A 176 -6.82 -5.39 -2.34
C ARG A 176 -5.75 -6.00 -3.26
N TYR A 177 -4.69 -5.24 -3.55
CA TYR A 177 -3.60 -5.73 -4.38
C TYR A 177 -2.92 -6.95 -3.74
N LEU A 178 -2.59 -6.87 -2.45
CA LEU A 178 -1.96 -7.98 -1.73
C LEU A 178 -2.89 -9.18 -1.54
N ASN A 179 -4.18 -9.00 -1.28
CA ASN A 179 -5.14 -10.12 -1.23
C ASN A 179 -5.12 -10.91 -2.55
N ARG A 180 -5.13 -10.22 -3.71
CA ARG A 180 -5.08 -10.91 -5.01
C ARG A 180 -3.73 -11.56 -5.27
N LEU A 181 -2.63 -10.86 -5.03
CA LEU A 181 -1.29 -11.40 -5.26
C LEU A 181 -1.02 -12.62 -4.36
N VAL A 182 -1.37 -12.54 -3.08
CA VAL A 182 -1.22 -13.65 -2.13
C VAL A 182 -2.11 -14.84 -2.50
N SER A 183 -3.34 -14.58 -2.94
CA SER A 183 -4.25 -15.63 -3.40
C SER A 183 -3.73 -16.35 -4.64
N GLU A 184 -3.20 -15.61 -5.62
CA GLU A 184 -2.65 -16.18 -6.86
C GLU A 184 -1.33 -16.90 -6.61
N ALA A 185 -0.41 -16.28 -5.87
CA ALA A 185 0.96 -16.76 -5.66
C ALA A 185 1.08 -17.80 -4.54
N LYS A 186 0.07 -17.92 -3.66
CA LYS A 186 0.12 -18.77 -2.46
C LYS A 186 1.37 -18.49 -1.60
N VAL A 187 1.59 -17.22 -1.28
CA VAL A 187 2.72 -16.75 -0.45
C VAL A 187 2.25 -16.20 0.89
N LEU A 188 3.10 -16.23 1.91
CA LEU A 188 2.87 -15.45 3.13
C LEU A 188 3.44 -14.05 2.92
N ALA A 189 2.60 -13.02 2.90
CA ALA A 189 3.06 -11.65 2.70
C ALA A 189 3.13 -10.82 3.98
N VAL A 190 4.12 -9.93 4.05
CA VAL A 190 4.38 -8.97 5.13
C VAL A 190 4.42 -7.57 4.51
N SER A 191 3.34 -6.80 4.62
CA SER A 191 3.25 -5.43 4.13
C SER A 191 3.73 -4.45 5.18
N VAL A 192 4.86 -3.79 4.97
CA VAL A 192 5.51 -2.96 5.99
C VAL A 192 4.88 -1.56 6.06
N GLU A 193 4.53 -1.11 7.26
CA GLU A 193 4.14 0.27 7.54
C GLU A 193 5.39 1.10 7.89
N TYR A 194 6.09 1.57 6.86
CA TYR A 194 7.28 2.39 7.07
C TYR A 194 6.90 3.86 7.34
N ARG A 195 7.73 4.57 8.11
CA ARG A 195 7.42 5.96 8.46
C ARG A 195 7.60 6.89 7.26
N LEU A 196 6.67 7.83 7.13
CA LEU A 196 6.55 8.73 5.99
C LEU A 196 7.22 10.08 6.24
N ALA A 197 7.71 10.67 5.15
CA ALA A 197 8.08 12.08 5.10
C ALA A 197 6.82 12.98 5.06
N PRO A 198 6.93 14.25 5.52
CA PRO A 198 8.14 14.90 6.03
C PRO A 198 8.39 14.70 7.53
N GLU A 199 7.47 14.08 8.27
CA GLU A 199 7.64 13.83 9.71
C GLU A 199 8.86 12.94 9.98
N ASN A 200 9.14 12.01 9.06
CA ASN A 200 10.31 11.13 9.08
C ASN A 200 10.97 11.13 7.68
N PRO A 201 11.85 12.11 7.38
CA PRO A 201 12.52 12.19 6.09
C PRO A 201 13.36 10.93 5.81
N LEU A 202 13.68 10.69 4.54
CA LEU A 202 14.67 9.69 4.18
C LEU A 202 16.02 10.01 4.88
N PRO A 203 16.78 8.99 5.30
CA PRO A 203 16.64 7.57 4.96
C PRO A 203 15.81 6.72 5.95
N ILE A 204 14.89 7.32 6.73
CA ILE A 204 14.15 6.58 7.77
C ILE A 204 13.34 5.40 7.19
N ALA A 205 12.61 5.58 6.09
CA ALA A 205 11.84 4.49 5.49
C ALA A 205 12.72 3.26 5.14
N TYR A 206 13.92 3.46 4.60
CA TYR A 206 14.85 2.36 4.32
C TYR A 206 15.31 1.64 5.59
N LYS A 207 15.51 2.39 6.70
CA LYS A 207 15.88 1.81 7.99
C LYS A 207 14.73 0.96 8.55
N ASP A 208 13.50 1.46 8.47
CA ASP A 208 12.31 0.75 8.95
C ASP A 208 12.10 -0.56 8.20
N CYS A 209 12.19 -0.52 6.87
CA CYS A 209 12.05 -1.71 6.04
C CYS A 209 13.19 -2.72 6.24
N TRP A 210 14.42 -2.25 6.51
CA TRP A 210 15.52 -3.15 6.88
C TRP A 210 15.28 -3.81 8.26
N VAL A 211 14.77 -3.06 9.24
CA VAL A 211 14.39 -3.62 10.55
C VAL A 211 13.29 -4.68 10.39
N ALA A 212 12.27 -4.40 9.57
CA ALA A 212 11.22 -5.37 9.26
C ALA A 212 11.76 -6.65 8.60
N LEU A 213 12.67 -6.53 7.64
CA LEU A 213 13.32 -7.67 7.00
C LEU A 213 14.14 -8.50 8.01
N ASN A 214 14.91 -7.86 8.89
CA ASN A 214 15.66 -8.55 9.94
C ASN A 214 14.73 -9.25 10.94
N TRP A 215 13.65 -8.58 11.33
CA TRP A 215 12.63 -9.15 12.20
C TRP A 215 12.02 -10.40 11.57
N VAL A 216 11.62 -10.36 10.29
CA VAL A 216 11.14 -11.55 9.58
C VAL A 216 12.20 -12.66 9.59
N ALA A 217 13.43 -12.40 9.15
CA ALA A 217 14.50 -13.40 9.10
C ALA A 217 14.83 -14.03 10.48
N SER A 218 14.63 -13.29 11.57
CA SER A 218 14.86 -13.78 12.93
C SER A 218 13.94 -14.95 13.33
N HIS A 219 12.79 -15.13 12.66
CA HIS A 219 11.82 -16.19 12.93
C HIS A 219 12.30 -17.59 12.52
N LEU A 220 13.34 -17.69 11.69
CA LEU A 220 13.91 -18.99 11.31
C LEU A 220 14.49 -19.71 12.55
N ASN A 221 15.11 -18.97 13.48
CA ASN A 221 15.57 -19.56 14.72
C ASN A 221 14.38 -19.83 15.64
N ARG A 222 14.25 -21.06 16.13
CA ARG A 222 13.18 -21.47 17.04
C ARG A 222 13.50 -21.26 18.51
N ASP A 223 14.72 -20.85 18.86
CA ASP A 223 15.08 -20.63 20.27
C ASP A 223 14.23 -19.50 20.86
N GLU A 224 13.33 -19.86 21.77
CA GLU A 224 12.34 -18.97 22.41
C GLU A 224 13.02 -17.98 23.37
N ASN A 225 14.28 -18.21 23.73
CA ASN A 225 15.01 -17.40 24.71
C ASN A 225 15.69 -16.15 24.15
N ASN A 226 15.48 -15.81 22.88
CA ASN A 226 16.15 -14.66 22.25
C ASN A 226 15.45 -13.31 22.49
N GLY A 227 14.33 -13.28 23.21
CA GLY A 227 13.63 -12.06 23.59
C GLY A 227 12.98 -11.30 22.41
N ILE A 228 12.80 -11.96 21.26
CA ILE A 228 12.10 -11.41 20.09
C ILE A 228 10.68 -11.95 20.09
N ASP A 229 9.69 -11.05 20.01
CA ASP A 229 8.30 -11.43 19.76
C ASP A 229 8.19 -12.06 18.37
N LYS A 230 7.99 -13.38 18.34
CA LYS A 230 7.84 -14.14 17.09
C LYS A 230 6.38 -14.32 16.73
N ASP A 231 6.06 -14.15 15.45
CA ASP A 231 4.73 -14.39 14.92
C ASP A 231 4.52 -15.87 14.54
N PRO A 232 3.43 -16.49 15.02
CA PRO A 232 3.15 -17.90 14.77
C PRO A 232 2.89 -18.22 13.28
N TRP A 233 2.40 -17.27 12.48
CA TRP A 233 2.19 -17.51 11.04
C TRP A 233 3.51 -17.64 10.31
N LEU A 234 4.49 -16.79 10.62
CA LEU A 234 5.83 -16.87 10.04
C LEU A 234 6.54 -18.17 10.42
N ILE A 235 6.49 -18.56 11.70
CA ILE A 235 7.09 -19.82 12.16
C ILE A 235 6.38 -21.03 11.53
N SER A 236 5.05 -21.04 11.54
CA SER A 236 4.26 -22.23 11.17
C SER A 236 4.11 -22.40 9.66
N HIS A 237 4.15 -21.33 8.88
CA HIS A 237 3.85 -21.39 7.45
C HIS A 237 4.93 -20.80 6.55
N GLY A 238 5.87 -19.99 7.05
CA GLY A 238 6.90 -19.35 6.22
C GLY A 238 8.06 -20.26 5.81
N ASP A 239 8.47 -20.15 4.55
CA ASP A 239 9.68 -20.75 3.97
C ASP A 239 10.78 -19.68 3.86
N PHE A 240 11.69 -19.68 4.82
CA PHE A 240 12.79 -18.70 4.88
C PHE A 240 13.87 -18.92 3.82
N TYR A 241 13.84 -20.03 3.07
CA TYR A 241 14.72 -20.25 1.91
C TYR A 241 14.14 -19.68 0.62
N ARG A 242 12.85 -19.35 0.61
CA ARG A 242 12.14 -18.67 -0.48
C ARG A 242 11.60 -17.33 0.00
N LEU A 243 12.51 -16.46 0.46
CA LEU A 243 12.21 -15.11 0.87
C LEU A 243 12.37 -14.13 -0.29
N TYR A 244 11.33 -13.38 -0.58
CA TYR A 244 11.26 -12.36 -1.61
C TYR A 244 10.98 -11.00 -1.01
N ILE A 245 11.46 -9.95 -1.68
CA ILE A 245 11.08 -8.57 -1.39
C ILE A 245 10.43 -7.94 -2.62
N GLY A 246 9.59 -6.94 -2.45
CA GLY A 246 9.07 -6.22 -3.60
C GLY A 246 8.23 -5.03 -3.24
N GLY A 247 7.90 -4.25 -4.25
CA GLY A 247 7.08 -3.06 -4.06
C GLY A 247 6.78 -2.37 -5.37
N ASP A 248 6.04 -1.27 -5.25
CA ASP A 248 5.68 -0.40 -6.36
C ASP A 248 6.25 1.01 -6.14
N SER A 249 6.66 1.71 -7.20
CA SER A 249 7.07 3.13 -7.11
C SER A 249 8.18 3.36 -6.07
N ALA A 250 7.92 4.15 -5.02
CA ALA A 250 8.82 4.32 -3.88
C ALA A 250 9.14 3.00 -3.16
N GLY A 251 8.18 2.08 -3.06
CA GLY A 251 8.38 0.74 -2.50
C GLY A 251 9.33 -0.13 -3.33
N ALA A 252 9.28 -0.02 -4.67
CA ALA A 252 10.26 -0.64 -5.56
C ALA A 252 11.66 -0.01 -5.36
N ASN A 253 11.75 1.30 -5.15
CA ASN A 253 13.01 1.95 -4.79
C ASN A 253 13.57 1.40 -3.45
N ILE A 254 12.71 1.20 -2.44
CA ILE A 254 13.09 0.56 -1.17
C ILE A 254 13.62 -0.86 -1.41
N ALA A 255 12.88 -1.67 -2.18
CA ALA A 255 13.27 -3.05 -2.49
C ALA A 255 14.66 -3.11 -3.14
N HIS A 256 14.95 -2.24 -4.12
CA HIS A 256 16.28 -2.14 -4.73
C HIS A 256 17.37 -1.82 -3.69
N ASN A 257 17.17 -0.78 -2.88
CA ASN A 257 18.17 -0.36 -1.90
C ASN A 257 18.42 -1.45 -0.83
N ILE A 258 17.39 -2.21 -0.46
CA ILE A 258 17.51 -3.37 0.43
C ILE A 258 18.26 -4.52 -0.25
N ALA A 259 17.99 -4.81 -1.53
CA ALA A 259 18.69 -5.84 -2.28
C ALA A 259 20.19 -5.53 -2.41
N ILE A 260 20.56 -4.26 -2.67
CA ILE A 260 21.96 -3.81 -2.66
C ILE A 260 22.59 -3.99 -1.28
N ARG A 261 21.89 -3.58 -0.21
CA ARG A 261 22.38 -3.73 1.16
C ARG A 261 22.58 -5.20 1.56
N ALA A 262 21.67 -6.08 1.16
CA ALA A 262 21.77 -7.52 1.41
C ALA A 262 22.97 -8.20 0.71
N GLY A 263 23.56 -7.54 -0.30
CA GLY A 263 24.77 -8.01 -0.96
C GLY A 263 26.04 -7.90 -0.09
N THR A 264 26.01 -7.05 0.93
CA THR A 264 27.16 -6.80 1.82
C THR A 264 26.83 -7.07 3.29
N GLU A 265 25.59 -6.90 3.70
CA GLU A 265 25.11 -7.14 5.07
C GLU A 265 24.25 -8.41 5.14
N ARG A 266 24.67 -9.38 5.97
CA ARG A 266 23.93 -10.63 6.17
C ARG A 266 22.67 -10.41 7.01
N LEU A 267 21.62 -11.17 6.69
CA LEU A 267 20.43 -11.25 7.54
C LEU A 267 20.65 -12.26 8.68
N PRO A 268 19.85 -12.16 9.76
CA PRO A 268 19.84 -13.14 10.83
C PRO A 268 19.67 -14.56 10.31
N ASN A 269 20.34 -15.51 10.98
CA ASN A 269 20.25 -16.94 10.69
C ASN A 269 20.68 -17.31 9.25
N ASP A 270 21.54 -16.50 8.61
CA ASP A 270 22.00 -16.66 7.23
C ASP A 270 20.85 -16.76 6.20
N VAL A 271 19.68 -16.20 6.53
CA VAL A 271 18.57 -16.06 5.58
C VAL A 271 19.02 -15.23 4.38
N LYS A 272 18.64 -15.66 3.18
CA LYS A 272 18.96 -14.97 1.93
C LYS A 272 17.68 -14.48 1.25
N ILE A 273 17.78 -13.35 0.58
CA ILE A 273 16.71 -12.87 -0.29
C ILE A 273 16.88 -13.61 -1.63
N LEU A 274 15.91 -14.47 -1.97
CA LEU A 274 15.93 -15.24 -3.21
C LEU A 274 15.69 -14.33 -4.42
N GLY A 275 14.73 -13.43 -4.32
CA GLY A 275 14.48 -12.47 -5.39
C GLY A 275 13.79 -11.18 -4.97
N ALA A 276 13.83 -10.19 -5.86
CA ALA A 276 13.13 -8.92 -5.71
C ALA A 276 12.25 -8.62 -6.92
N PHE A 277 11.05 -8.08 -6.72
CA PHE A 277 10.29 -7.47 -7.81
C PHE A 277 10.16 -5.96 -7.64
N LEU A 278 10.35 -5.23 -8.74
CA LEU A 278 10.31 -3.77 -8.81
C LEU A 278 9.22 -3.34 -9.80
N CYS A 279 8.03 -3.02 -9.30
CA CYS A 279 6.96 -2.50 -10.14
C CYS A 279 7.08 -0.98 -10.27
N LEU A 280 7.22 -0.48 -11.50
CA LEU A 280 7.24 0.95 -11.81
C LEU A 280 8.27 1.71 -10.94
N PRO A 281 9.54 1.27 -10.91
CA PRO A 281 10.50 1.71 -9.90
C PRO A 281 10.75 3.20 -9.94
N TYR A 282 10.71 3.84 -8.77
CA TYR A 282 11.03 5.25 -8.63
C TYR A 282 12.55 5.48 -8.60
N PHE A 283 13.15 5.53 -9.79
CA PHE A 283 14.53 5.98 -10.01
C PHE A 283 14.55 7.30 -10.75
N TYR A 284 15.59 8.10 -10.50
CA TYR A 284 15.75 9.40 -11.15
C TYR A 284 17.21 9.87 -11.08
N SER A 285 17.59 10.87 -11.87
CA SER A 285 18.88 11.54 -11.79
C SER A 285 18.79 12.95 -12.37
N SER A 286 19.84 13.76 -12.20
CA SER A 286 19.91 15.08 -12.84
C SER A 286 20.03 15.02 -14.36
N LYS A 287 20.69 13.99 -14.89
CA LYS A 287 20.80 13.76 -16.34
C LYS A 287 19.48 13.19 -16.90
N PRO A 288 18.82 13.87 -17.86
CA PRO A 288 17.60 13.36 -18.48
C PRO A 288 17.85 12.09 -19.29
N ILE A 289 16.85 11.20 -19.32
CA ILE A 289 16.87 9.97 -20.12
C ILE A 289 15.58 9.85 -20.93
N GLY A 290 15.71 9.41 -22.18
CA GLY A 290 14.57 9.11 -23.05
C GLY A 290 13.71 10.35 -23.30
N SER A 291 12.44 10.27 -22.92
CA SER A 291 11.42 11.31 -23.09
C SER A 291 11.37 12.36 -21.97
N GLU A 292 12.26 12.29 -20.99
CA GLU A 292 12.31 13.27 -19.91
C GLU A 292 12.66 14.69 -20.40
N PRO A 293 12.06 15.73 -19.80
CA PRO A 293 12.35 17.10 -20.20
C PRO A 293 13.79 17.51 -19.85
N VAL A 294 14.46 18.19 -20.78
CA VAL A 294 15.79 18.76 -20.54
C VAL A 294 15.68 20.09 -19.77
N GLU A 295 14.70 20.92 -20.13
CA GLU A 295 14.38 22.16 -19.42
C GLU A 295 13.16 21.98 -18.52
N GLY A 296 13.19 22.55 -17.31
CA GLY A 296 12.08 22.43 -16.37
C GLY A 296 12.02 21.09 -15.63
N PHE A 297 13.07 20.26 -15.72
CA PHE A 297 13.15 18.97 -15.04
C PHE A 297 12.98 19.11 -13.51
N GLU A 298 13.38 20.26 -12.96
CA GLU A 298 13.23 20.62 -11.55
C GLU A 298 11.76 20.77 -11.10
N LYS A 299 10.84 20.85 -12.05
CA LYS A 299 9.38 20.92 -11.82
C LYS A 299 8.69 19.58 -12.03
N THR A 300 9.41 18.55 -12.49
CA THR A 300 8.85 17.21 -12.63
C THR A 300 8.45 16.68 -11.26
N PHE A 301 7.41 15.84 -11.25
CA PHE A 301 6.93 15.25 -10.01
C PHE A 301 8.05 14.46 -9.29
N SER A 302 8.82 13.69 -10.05
CA SER A 302 9.98 12.92 -9.57
C SER A 302 11.04 13.79 -8.91
N TYR A 303 11.38 14.95 -9.48
CA TYR A 303 12.35 15.86 -8.87
C TYR A 303 11.81 16.52 -7.60
N VAL A 304 10.58 17.04 -7.66
CA VAL A 304 9.95 17.76 -6.55
C VAL A 304 9.74 16.84 -5.35
N ILE A 305 9.27 15.61 -5.58
CA ILE A 305 8.98 14.70 -4.47
C ILE A 305 10.27 14.22 -3.80
N TRP A 306 11.36 13.96 -4.55
CA TRP A 306 12.64 13.59 -3.95
C TRP A 306 13.19 14.66 -3.01
N ASN A 307 13.23 15.91 -3.48
CA ASN A 307 13.72 17.03 -2.67
C ASN A 307 12.82 17.32 -1.47
N PHE A 308 11.55 16.95 -1.54
CA PHE A 308 10.63 17.04 -0.41
C PHE A 308 10.87 15.94 0.63
N VAL A 309 11.07 14.69 0.20
CA VAL A 309 11.21 13.55 1.14
C VAL A 309 12.64 13.34 1.64
N TYR A 310 13.63 13.89 0.93
CA TYR A 310 15.03 13.86 1.34
C TYR A 310 15.75 15.20 1.06
N PRO A 311 15.32 16.31 1.71
CA PRO A 311 15.88 17.64 1.44
C PRO A 311 17.38 17.75 1.74
N SER A 312 17.91 16.90 2.61
CA SER A 312 19.33 16.82 2.98
C SER A 312 20.10 15.73 2.23
N ALA A 313 19.54 15.15 1.15
CA ALA A 313 20.19 14.09 0.39
C ALA A 313 21.56 14.53 -0.14
N PRO A 314 22.67 13.84 0.23
CA PRO A 314 23.96 14.09 -0.41
C PRO A 314 23.85 13.86 -1.92
N GLY A 315 24.28 14.84 -2.73
CA GLY A 315 24.14 14.78 -4.19
C GLY A 315 22.75 15.10 -4.72
N GLY A 316 21.78 15.50 -3.88
CA GLY A 316 20.43 15.85 -4.32
C GLY A 316 19.75 14.69 -5.04
N VAL A 317 19.24 14.93 -6.25
CA VAL A 317 18.62 13.89 -7.10
C VAL A 317 19.61 12.88 -7.68
N ASP A 318 20.92 13.14 -7.61
CA ASP A 318 21.96 12.16 -7.96
C ASP A 318 22.39 11.32 -6.75
N ASN A 319 21.67 11.42 -5.63
CA ASN A 319 21.91 10.54 -4.50
C ASN A 319 21.81 9.06 -4.92
N PRO A 320 22.75 8.19 -4.51
CA PRO A 320 22.75 6.77 -4.87
C PRO A 320 21.46 5.99 -4.57
N LYS A 321 20.65 6.46 -3.62
CA LYS A 321 19.38 5.80 -3.29
C LYS A 321 18.29 6.06 -4.32
N LEU A 322 18.41 7.14 -5.10
CA LEU A 322 17.51 7.48 -6.22
C LEU A 322 18.14 7.18 -7.58
N ASN A 323 19.44 7.45 -7.72
CA ASN A 323 20.24 7.20 -8.92
C ASN A 323 21.13 5.96 -8.71
N PRO A 324 20.66 4.75 -9.06
CA PRO A 324 21.34 3.50 -8.74
C PRO A 324 22.62 3.24 -9.55
N VAL A 325 22.96 4.11 -10.51
CA VAL A 325 24.19 4.02 -11.32
C VAL A 325 25.00 5.32 -11.30
N GLY A 326 24.60 6.26 -10.44
CA GLY A 326 25.27 7.54 -10.27
C GLY A 326 26.62 7.41 -9.58
N ALA A 327 27.37 8.51 -9.53
CA ALA A 327 28.63 8.55 -8.80
C ALA A 327 28.39 8.19 -7.32
N GLY A 328 29.18 7.24 -6.81
CA GLY A 328 29.05 6.75 -5.43
C GLY A 328 27.96 5.70 -5.21
N ALA A 329 27.24 5.28 -6.26
CA ALA A 329 26.35 4.14 -6.17
C ALA A 329 27.13 2.82 -6.05
N PRO A 330 26.70 1.88 -5.17
CA PRO A 330 27.26 0.54 -5.14
C PRO A 330 27.09 -0.16 -6.50
N SER A 331 28.04 -1.03 -6.85
CA SER A 331 27.92 -1.80 -8.09
C SER A 331 26.68 -2.68 -8.08
N LEU A 332 25.89 -2.63 -9.16
CA LEU A 332 24.73 -3.51 -9.36
C LEU A 332 25.11 -4.99 -9.44
N ALA A 333 26.38 -5.31 -9.73
CA ALA A 333 26.90 -6.69 -9.63
C ALA A 333 26.79 -7.26 -8.21
N GLY A 334 26.76 -6.39 -7.21
CA GLY A 334 26.64 -6.71 -5.79
C GLY A 334 25.20 -6.84 -5.28
N LEU A 335 24.18 -6.91 -6.15
CA LEU A 335 22.81 -7.21 -5.73
C LEU A 335 22.76 -8.54 -4.95
N GLY A 336 22.34 -8.51 -3.69
CA GLY A 336 22.24 -9.65 -2.78
C GLY A 336 21.01 -10.55 -3.01
N ILE A 337 20.62 -10.70 -4.28
CA ILE A 337 19.48 -11.49 -4.75
C ILE A 337 19.91 -12.34 -5.95
N SER A 338 19.15 -13.40 -6.22
CA SER A 338 19.40 -14.28 -7.38
C SER A 338 18.39 -14.08 -8.52
N ARG A 339 17.23 -13.50 -8.23
CA ARG A 339 16.16 -13.26 -9.21
C ARG A 339 15.64 -11.83 -9.09
N LEU A 340 15.45 -11.15 -10.20
CA LEU A 340 14.98 -9.78 -10.27
C LEU A 340 13.88 -9.69 -11.33
N PHE A 341 12.70 -9.26 -10.91
CA PHE A 341 11.60 -8.94 -11.82
C PHE A 341 11.44 -7.42 -11.86
N VAL A 342 11.37 -6.83 -13.04
CA VAL A 342 11.10 -5.39 -13.20
C VAL A 342 9.96 -5.19 -14.20
N CYS A 343 8.98 -4.37 -13.86
CA CYS A 343 7.97 -3.96 -14.83
C CYS A 343 7.80 -2.45 -14.92
N VAL A 344 7.44 -1.99 -16.11
CA VAL A 344 7.15 -0.58 -16.41
C VAL A 344 5.82 -0.46 -17.16
N GLY A 345 5.17 0.70 -17.06
CA GLY A 345 4.01 1.05 -17.88
C GLY A 345 4.46 1.78 -19.14
N GLY A 346 3.86 1.47 -20.28
CA GLY A 346 4.21 2.05 -21.58
C GLY A 346 4.04 3.57 -21.64
N GLU A 347 3.14 4.12 -20.83
CA GLU A 347 2.85 5.56 -20.66
C GLU A 347 3.32 6.12 -19.31
N ASP A 348 4.14 5.38 -18.56
CA ASP A 348 4.73 5.88 -17.31
C ASP A 348 5.86 6.89 -17.60
N ASP A 349 5.82 8.05 -16.96
CA ASP A 349 6.89 9.06 -17.02
C ASP A 349 8.25 8.51 -16.56
N LEU A 350 8.25 7.44 -15.75
CA LEU A 350 9.44 6.75 -15.26
C LEU A 350 9.79 5.49 -16.06
N LYS A 351 9.10 5.21 -17.17
CA LYS A 351 9.37 4.02 -18.01
C LYS A 351 10.82 3.93 -18.44
N ASP A 352 11.35 5.01 -18.99
CA ASP A 352 12.71 5.05 -19.53
C ASP A 352 13.75 4.84 -18.41
N ARG A 353 13.43 5.22 -17.18
CA ARG A 353 14.24 4.94 -15.97
C ARG A 353 14.23 3.47 -15.60
N GLY A 354 13.08 2.81 -15.65
CA GLY A 354 13.00 1.36 -15.42
C GLY A 354 13.75 0.55 -16.48
N ILE A 355 13.64 0.92 -17.76
CA ILE A 355 14.39 0.31 -18.87
C ILE A 355 15.89 0.53 -18.69
N TRP A 356 16.31 1.77 -18.41
CA TRP A 356 17.69 2.14 -18.16
C TRP A 356 18.30 1.34 -17.00
N TYR A 357 17.59 1.21 -15.88
CA TYR A 357 18.01 0.39 -14.76
C TYR A 357 18.23 -1.07 -15.17
N CYS A 358 17.31 -1.67 -15.93
CA CYS A 358 17.44 -3.04 -16.39
C CYS A 358 18.67 -3.24 -17.27
N ASN A 359 18.96 -2.29 -18.18
CA ASN A 359 20.16 -2.34 -19.01
C ASN A 359 21.43 -2.24 -18.16
N ALA A 360 21.45 -1.32 -17.18
CA ALA A 360 22.57 -1.21 -16.26
C ALA A 360 22.80 -2.49 -15.43
N VAL A 361 21.73 -3.17 -14.99
CA VAL A 361 21.87 -4.48 -14.31
C VAL A 361 22.52 -5.51 -15.24
N ARG A 362 22.06 -5.62 -16.50
CA ARG A 362 22.63 -6.55 -17.49
C ARG A 362 24.11 -6.27 -17.75
N GLU A 363 24.48 -5.00 -17.85
CA GLU A 363 25.85 -4.55 -18.13
C GLU A 363 26.77 -4.64 -16.91
N SER A 364 26.22 -4.63 -15.69
CA SER A 364 27.01 -4.66 -14.46
C SER A 364 27.79 -5.96 -14.23
N GLY A 365 27.41 -7.05 -14.91
CA GLY A 365 27.95 -8.39 -14.67
C GLY A 365 27.28 -9.16 -13.52
N TRP A 366 26.16 -8.65 -12.96
CA TRP A 366 25.31 -9.39 -12.03
C TRP A 366 24.93 -10.77 -12.61
N LYS A 367 24.96 -11.80 -11.78
CA LYS A 367 24.84 -13.21 -12.20
C LYS A 367 23.45 -13.81 -12.00
N GLY A 368 22.51 -13.04 -11.48
CA GLY A 368 21.14 -13.48 -11.29
C GLY A 368 20.28 -13.39 -12.56
N GLU A 369 19.05 -13.86 -12.44
CA GLU A 369 18.06 -13.84 -13.51
C GLU A 369 17.27 -12.53 -13.48
N LEU A 370 17.27 -11.79 -14.60
CA LEU A 370 16.47 -10.58 -14.78
C LEU A 370 15.30 -10.85 -15.73
N GLU A 371 14.08 -10.79 -15.20
CA GLU A 371 12.85 -10.69 -16.00
C GLU A 371 12.44 -9.22 -16.12
N PHE A 372 12.17 -8.77 -17.35
CA PHE A 372 11.68 -7.42 -17.62
C PHE A 372 10.40 -7.48 -18.45
N VAL A 373 9.38 -6.71 -18.06
CA VAL A 373 8.10 -6.62 -18.79
C VAL A 373 7.63 -5.18 -18.88
N GLU A 374 7.30 -4.74 -20.10
CA GLU A 374 6.58 -3.49 -20.35
C GLU A 374 5.08 -3.79 -20.56
N PHE A 375 4.22 -3.02 -19.90
CA PHE A 375 2.77 -3.08 -20.07
C PHE A 375 2.30 -1.91 -20.93
N GLU A 376 2.04 -2.17 -22.20
CA GLU A 376 1.61 -1.16 -23.18
C GLU A 376 0.33 -0.42 -22.71
N GLY A 377 0.30 0.90 -22.92
CA GLY A 377 -0.83 1.76 -22.56
C GLY A 377 -1.00 2.05 -21.05
N GLU A 378 -0.19 1.43 -20.19
CA GLU A 378 -0.32 1.63 -18.75
C GLU A 378 0.47 2.81 -18.22
N ASN A 379 -0.16 3.54 -17.29
CA ASN A 379 0.41 4.67 -16.58
C ASN A 379 0.97 4.23 -15.21
N HIS A 380 1.69 5.13 -14.54
CA HIS A 380 2.18 4.87 -13.18
C HIS A 380 1.04 4.44 -12.23
N GLY A 381 1.31 3.47 -11.35
CA GLY A 381 0.39 2.85 -10.40
C GLY A 381 -0.72 1.95 -10.96
N PHE A 382 -0.75 1.64 -12.26
CA PHE A 382 -1.87 0.86 -12.83
C PHE A 382 -2.18 -0.44 -12.07
N ASN A 383 -1.13 -1.13 -11.60
CA ASN A 383 -1.18 -2.39 -10.88
C ASN A 383 -2.03 -2.33 -9.60
N ILE A 384 -2.14 -1.15 -8.98
CA ILE A 384 -2.86 -0.94 -7.73
C ILE A 384 -4.13 -0.09 -7.97
N LEU A 385 -4.04 0.91 -8.84
CA LEU A 385 -5.13 1.84 -9.12
C LEU A 385 -6.23 1.24 -10.01
N LYS A 386 -5.87 0.30 -10.88
CA LYS A 386 -6.74 -0.32 -11.90
C LYS A 386 -6.69 -1.85 -11.84
N LEU A 387 -6.74 -2.39 -10.62
CA LEU A 387 -6.55 -3.81 -10.30
C LEU A 387 -7.42 -4.79 -11.11
N ASP A 388 -8.56 -4.33 -11.64
CA ASP A 388 -9.53 -5.15 -12.38
C ASP A 388 -9.24 -5.23 -13.90
N THR A 389 -8.25 -4.48 -14.40
CA THR A 389 -7.82 -4.51 -15.81
C THR A 389 -7.05 -5.78 -16.15
N ASP A 390 -7.05 -6.15 -17.43
CA ASP A 390 -6.33 -7.34 -17.91
C ASP A 390 -4.82 -7.22 -17.72
N ASN A 391 -4.25 -6.03 -17.91
CA ASN A 391 -2.84 -5.77 -17.64
C ASN A 391 -2.49 -5.95 -16.16
N SER A 392 -3.32 -5.46 -15.24
CA SER A 392 -3.09 -5.68 -13.80
C SER A 392 -3.21 -7.15 -13.41
N LYS A 393 -4.20 -7.88 -13.95
CA LYS A 393 -4.34 -9.33 -13.74
C LYS A 393 -3.16 -10.10 -14.34
N ASN A 394 -2.65 -9.71 -15.51
CA ASN A 394 -1.49 -10.31 -16.14
C ASN A 394 -0.23 -10.07 -15.30
N LEU A 395 -0.01 -8.86 -14.79
CA LEU A 395 1.06 -8.57 -13.86
C LEU A 395 0.98 -9.44 -12.60
N ILE A 396 -0.20 -9.58 -11.99
CA ILE A 396 -0.39 -10.45 -10.81
C ILE A 396 0.01 -11.90 -11.13
N LYS A 397 -0.42 -12.44 -12.28
CA LYS A 397 -0.05 -13.80 -12.71
C LYS A 397 1.46 -13.97 -12.90
N ARG A 398 2.11 -12.98 -13.50
CA ARG A 398 3.58 -12.99 -13.69
C ARG A 398 4.32 -12.93 -12.36
N LEU A 399 3.92 -12.01 -11.48
CA LEU A 399 4.49 -11.92 -10.13
C LEU A 399 4.24 -13.19 -9.34
N ALA A 400 3.05 -13.81 -9.44
CA ALA A 400 2.77 -15.08 -8.83
C ALA A 400 3.72 -16.17 -9.30
N SER A 401 3.93 -16.29 -10.63
CA SER A 401 4.91 -17.22 -11.20
C SER A 401 6.35 -16.91 -10.79
N PHE A 402 6.69 -15.64 -10.57
CA PHE A 402 8.02 -15.25 -10.10
C PHE A 402 8.26 -15.66 -8.64
N LEU A 403 7.24 -15.61 -7.79
CA LEU A 403 7.35 -15.85 -6.36
C LEU A 403 7.36 -17.33 -5.94
N VAL A 404 7.02 -18.26 -6.84
CA VAL A 404 6.86 -19.70 -6.54
C VAL A 404 7.94 -20.59 -7.13
#